data_AF-A0A838KL48-F1
#
_entry.id   AF-A0A838KL48-F1
#
_cell.length_a   1.000
_cell.length_b   1.000
_cell.length_c   1.000
_cell.angle_alpha   90.00
_cell.angle_beta   90.00
_cell.angle_gamma   90.00
#
_symmetry.space_group_name_H-M   'P 1'
#
loop_
_entity.id
_entity.type
_entity.pdbx_description
1 polymer ?
#
loop_
_entity_poly.entity_id
_entity_poly.type
_entity_poly.pdbx_seq_one_letter_code
_entity_poly.pdbx_strand_id
1 'polypeptide(L)' 'MTTTTQAREAGAAQRLADVVGPVFGTLPVRLRAWDGSEAGPADAPVV' A
#
# COMPACT_ATOMS: atom_id res chain seq x y z
N MET A 1 6.18 -0.74 21.31
CA MET A 1 6.52 -1.30 19.99
C MET A 1 5.25 -1.88 19.39
N THR A 2 4.49 -1.08 18.64
CA THR A 2 3.26 -1.53 17.99
C THR A 2 3.64 -2.22 16.68
N THR A 3 3.78 -3.54 16.73
CA THR A 3 3.84 -4.41 15.55
C THR A 3 2.43 -4.56 14.98
N THR A 4 2.14 -3.89 13.87
CA THR A 4 0.86 -4.04 13.16
C THR A 4 0.89 -5.32 12.31
N THR A 5 0.40 -6.41 12.88
CA THR A 5 0.05 -7.62 12.13
C THR A 5 -1.15 -7.31 11.22
N GLN A 6 -0.94 -6.80 10.01
CA GLN A 6 -2.00 -6.56 9.02
C GLN A 6 -1.77 -7.39 7.75
N ALA A 7 -1.69 -8.71 7.91
CA ALA A 7 -1.63 -9.67 6.81
C ALA A 7 -2.94 -10.47 6.65
N ARG A 8 -4.02 -10.10 7.36
CA ARG A 8 -5.23 -10.93 7.42
C ARG A 8 -6.35 -10.53 6.45
N GLU A 9 -6.42 -9.30 5.97
CA GLU A 9 -7.25 -8.91 4.82
C GLU A 9 -6.53 -7.80 4.06
N ALA A 10 -6.15 -8.04 2.80
CA ALA A 10 -5.58 -6.99 1.95
C ALA A 10 -6.66 -5.93 1.69
N GLY A 11 -6.45 -4.73 2.24
CA GLY A 11 -7.28 -3.55 2.02
C GLY A 11 -7.22 -3.06 0.57
N ALA A 12 -8.03 -2.05 0.24
CA ALA A 12 -8.11 -1.53 -1.12
C ALA A 12 -6.74 -1.04 -1.64
N ALA A 13 -5.89 -0.44 -0.80
CA ALA A 13 -4.56 0.02 -1.19
C ALA A 13 -3.63 -1.14 -1.59
N GLN A 14 -3.66 -2.26 -0.85
CA GLN A 14 -2.87 -3.45 -1.19
C GLN A 14 -3.33 -4.06 -2.52
N ARG A 15 -4.64 -4.14 -2.75
CA ARG A 15 -5.19 -4.65 -4.03
C ARG A 15 -4.81 -3.76 -5.21
N LEU A 16 -4.82 -2.45 -5.02
CA LEU A 16 -4.36 -1.51 -6.05
C LEU A 16 -2.85 -1.67 -6.30
N ALA A 17 -2.04 -1.81 -5.24
CA ALA A 17 -0.61 -2.05 -5.34
C ALA A 17 -0.28 -3.34 -6.11
N ASP A 18 -1.05 -4.41 -5.91
CA ASP A 18 -0.87 -5.68 -6.65
C ASP A 18 -1.18 -5.52 -8.15
N VAL A 19 -2.14 -4.66 -8.51
CA VAL A 19 -2.51 -4.40 -9.92
C VAL A 19 -1.46 -3.54 -10.62
N VAL A 20 -0.94 -2.51 -9.96
CA VAL A 20 0.03 -1.57 -10.58
C VAL A 20 1.49 -1.97 -10.39
N GLY A 21 1.79 -2.80 -9.39
CA GLY A 21 3.12 -3.28 -9.05
C GLY A 21 3.89 -3.87 -10.23
N PRO A 22 3.28 -4.71 -11.09
CA PRO A 22 3.95 -5.24 -12.28
C PRO A 22 4.39 -4.17 -13.29
N VAL A 23 3.75 -2.99 -13.31
CA VAL A 23 4.07 -1.90 -14.23
C VAL A 23 5.23 -1.05 -13.72
N PHE A 24 5.26 -0.79 -12.41
CA PHE A 24 6.25 0.11 -11.79
C PHE A 24 7.43 -0.62 -11.14
N GLY A 25 7.29 -1.91 -10.84
CA GLY A 25 8.21 -2.64 -9.95
C GLY A 25 8.09 -2.11 -8.51
N THR A 26 8.83 -1.05 -8.19
CA THR A 26 8.68 -0.32 -6.92
C THR A 26 7.76 0.87 -7.13
N LEU A 27 6.69 0.95 -6.34
CA LEU A 27 5.82 2.12 -6.34
C LEU A 27 6.61 3.36 -5.89
N PRO A 28 6.64 4.44 -6.68
CA PRO A 28 7.31 5.70 -6.31
C PRO A 28 6.51 6.51 -5.27
N VAL A 29 5.30 6.04 -4.95
CA VAL A 29 4.32 6.70 -4.07
C VAL A 29 3.74 5.69 -3.08
N ARG A 30 3.19 6.20 -1.98
CA ARG A 30 2.41 5.43 -1.01
C ARG A 30 0.93 5.63 -1.31
N LEU A 31 0.27 4.57 -1.76
CA LEU A 31 -1.17 4.60 -2.04
C LEU A 31 -1.94 4.65 -0.73
N ARG A 32 -2.88 5.57 -0.62
CA ARG A 32 -3.90 5.58 0.43
C ARG A 32 -5.26 5.42 -0.20
N ALA A 33 -5.93 4.33 0.13
CA ALA A 33 -7.27 4.07 -0.38
C ALA A 33 -8.36 4.69 0.50
N TRP A 34 -9.58 4.68 -0.03
CA TRP A 34 -10.77 5.24 0.61
C TRP A 34 -11.21 4.50 1.87
N ASP A 35 -10.79 3.24 2.05
CA ASP A 35 -11.02 2.46 3.27
C ASP A 35 -9.99 2.76 4.38
N GLY A 36 -9.08 3.72 4.14
CA GLY A 36 -8.00 4.09 5.05
C GLY A 36 -6.80 3.15 5.04
N SER A 37 -6.79 2.11 4.19
CA SER A 37 -5.61 1.28 3.99
C SER A 37 -4.51 2.04 3.25
N GLU A 38 -3.25 1.71 3.54
CA GLU A 38 -2.07 2.27 2.87
C GLU A 38 -1.15 1.16 2.35
N ALA A 39 -0.52 1.38 1.19
CA ALA A 39 0.43 0.45 0.57
C ALA A 39 1.54 1.18 -0.19
N GLY A 40 2.78 0.68 -0.08
CA GLY A 40 3.96 1.28 -0.72
C GLY A 40 5.05 1.67 0.30
N PRO A 41 6.15 2.28 -0.16
CA PRO A 41 7.26 2.66 0.71
C PRO A 41 6.82 3.68 1.76
N ALA A 42 7.27 3.50 3.01
CA ALA A 42 6.90 4.38 4.12
C ALA A 42 7.36 5.83 3.89
N ASP A 43 8.50 6.02 3.23
CA ASP A 43 9.12 7.32 2.96
C ASP A 43 8.64 7.96 1.64
N ALA A 44 7.73 7.30 0.91
CA ALA A 44 7.21 7.84 -0.34
C ALA A 44 6.05 8.83 -0.11
N PRO A 45 5.86 9.81 -1.02
CA PRO A 45 4.71 10.71 -0.96
C PRO A 45 3.39 9.94 -0.98
N VAL A 46 2.42 10.38 -0.17
CA VAL A 46 1.09 9.74 -0.08
C VAL A 46 0.16 10.27 -1.17
N VAL A 47 -0.55 9.36 -1.83
CA VAL A 47 -1.52 9.68 -2.89
C VAL A 47 -2.79 8.84 -2.73
#